data_AF-A0A518FPJ6-F1
#
_entry.id   AF-A0A518FPJ6-F1
#
_cell.length_a   1.000
_cell.length_b   1.000
_cell.length_c   1.000
_cell.angle_alpha   90.00
_cell.angle_beta   90.00
_cell.angle_gamma   90.00
#
_symmetry.space_group_name_H-M   'P 1'
#
loop_
_entity.id
_entity.type
_entity.pdbx_description
1 polymer ?
#
loop_
_entity_poly.entity_id
_entity_poly.type
_entity_poly.pdbx_seq_one_letter_code
_entity_poly.pdbx_strand_id
1 'polypeptide(L)'
;MHAAPTASVPAQQQQFLGQLTGILNDLEPIQKQLLELYQQKSRALKKVDPVRIEQLAAIEEGLTNELQFILLRRQQLLQTAEQQGLPAGSLQELLPALGLGITVSEPLAERIEVVQQRSQKLRHESWVQWIVSQRSFQHYSQILELIAHAGQKTPTYSRGENESGSGGAIFDASA
;
A
#
# COMPACT_ATOMS: atom_id res chain seq x y z
N MET A 1 -33.16 -36.97 -27.02
CA MET A 1 -32.50 -35.72 -26.58
C MET A 1 -31.61 -36.08 -25.40
N HIS A 2 -30.31 -36.25 -25.65
CA HIS A 2 -29.36 -36.68 -24.63
C HIS A 2 -29.04 -35.51 -23.70
N ALA A 3 -29.42 -35.62 -22.44
CA ALA A 3 -28.88 -34.78 -21.38
C ALA A 3 -27.39 -35.08 -21.28
N ALA A 4 -26.55 -34.10 -21.58
CA ALA A 4 -25.12 -34.18 -21.36
C ALA A 4 -24.88 -34.43 -19.86
N PRO A 5 -23.99 -35.37 -19.49
CA PRO A 5 -23.65 -35.57 -18.09
C PRO A 5 -22.95 -34.29 -17.61
N THR A 6 -23.47 -33.67 -16.56
CA THR A 6 -22.75 -32.65 -15.81
C THR A 6 -21.53 -33.33 -15.21
N ALA A 7 -20.40 -33.24 -15.91
CA ALA A 7 -19.13 -33.76 -15.45
C ALA A 7 -18.85 -33.14 -14.08
N SER A 8 -18.78 -33.98 -13.05
CA SER A 8 -18.39 -33.58 -11.71
C SER A 8 -17.01 -32.93 -11.80
N VAL A 9 -16.91 -31.67 -11.37
CA VAL A 9 -15.64 -30.94 -11.28
C VAL A 9 -14.67 -31.79 -10.44
N PRO A 10 -13.49 -32.20 -10.97
CA PRO A 10 -12.46 -32.90 -10.22
C PRO A 10 -12.26 -32.36 -8.80
N ALA A 11 -12.12 -33.25 -7.82
CA ALA A 11 -11.98 -32.89 -6.40
C ALA A 11 -10.87 -31.84 -6.16
N GLN A 12 -9.82 -31.86 -6.98
CA GLN A 12 -8.71 -30.92 -6.93
C GLN A 12 -9.08 -29.51 -7.38
N GLN A 13 -9.88 -29.37 -8.44
CA GLN A 13 -10.41 -28.06 -8.88
C GLN A 13 -11.39 -27.48 -7.85
N GLN A 14 -12.17 -28.34 -7.18
CA GLN A 14 -13.03 -27.93 -6.06
C GLN A 14 -12.21 -27.43 -4.87
N GLN A 15 -11.04 -28.02 -4.59
CA GLN A 15 -10.13 -27.55 -3.56
C GLN A 15 -9.55 -26.17 -3.91
N PHE A 16 -9.05 -25.96 -5.14
CA PHE A 16 -8.57 -24.64 -5.59
C PHE A 16 -9.68 -23.58 -5.51
N LEU A 17 -10.89 -23.93 -5.93
CA LEU A 17 -12.07 -23.07 -5.84
C LEU A 17 -12.38 -22.66 -4.40
N GLY A 18 -12.38 -23.62 -3.47
CA GLY A 18 -12.62 -23.37 -2.06
C GLY A 18 -11.57 -22.45 -1.45
N GLN A 19 -10.29 -22.70 -1.75
CA GLN A 19 -9.19 -21.86 -1.28
C GLN A 19 -9.25 -20.44 -1.85
N LEU A 20 -9.50 -20.29 -3.15
CA LEU A 20 -9.67 -19.00 -3.81
C LEU A 20 -10.85 -18.22 -3.21
N THR A 21 -11.99 -18.87 -3.02
CA THR A 21 -13.17 -18.27 -2.41
C THR A 21 -12.90 -17.83 -0.97
N GLY A 22 -12.22 -18.67 -0.18
CA GLY A 22 -11.80 -18.33 1.18
C GLY A 22 -10.89 -17.09 1.23
N ILE A 23 -9.89 -17.03 0.34
CA ILE A 23 -9.01 -15.87 0.22
C ILE A 23 -9.81 -14.60 -0.09
N LEU A 24 -10.75 -14.65 -1.04
CA LEU A 24 -11.58 -13.49 -1.37
C LEU A 24 -12.49 -13.06 -0.22
N ASN A 25 -13.07 -14.03 0.50
CA ASN A 25 -13.94 -13.77 1.65
C ASN A 25 -13.19 -13.08 2.79
N ASP A 26 -11.92 -13.41 3.00
CA ASP A 26 -11.09 -12.80 4.04
C ASP A 26 -10.51 -11.46 3.59
N LEU A 27 -10.16 -11.32 2.30
CA LEU A 27 -9.50 -10.13 1.77
C LEU A 27 -10.43 -8.92 1.67
N GLU A 28 -11.67 -9.15 1.23
CA GLU A 28 -12.65 -8.09 1.05
C GLU A 28 -12.96 -7.25 2.30
N PRO A 29 -13.25 -7.84 3.49
CA PRO A 29 -13.53 -7.08 4.70
C PRO A 29 -12.31 -6.28 5.16
N ILE A 30 -11.12 -6.87 5.13
CA ILE A 30 -9.88 -6.18 5.53
C ILE A 30 -9.61 -4.98 4.63
N GLN A 31 -9.77 -5.11 3.31
CA GLN A 31 -9.60 -3.98 2.40
C GLN A 31 -10.59 -2.84 2.67
N LYS A 32 -11.84 -3.17 3.01
CA LYS A 32 -12.85 -2.17 3.38
C LYS A 32 -12.46 -1.46 4.70
N GLN A 33 -12.05 -2.23 5.70
CA GLN A 33 -11.61 -1.70 7.00
C GLN A 33 -10.38 -0.81 6.86
N LEU A 34 -9.38 -1.21 6.07
CA LEU A 34 -8.20 -0.39 5.78
C LEU A 34 -8.56 0.92 5.07
N LEU A 35 -9.46 0.89 4.08
CA LEU A 35 -9.91 2.10 3.40
C LEU A 35 -10.63 3.06 4.36
N GLU A 36 -11.48 2.53 5.23
CA GLU A 36 -12.17 3.32 6.24
C GLU A 36 -11.19 3.91 7.26
N LEU A 37 -10.24 3.09 7.74
CA LEU A 37 -9.17 3.52 8.64
C LEU A 37 -8.37 4.67 8.01
N TYR A 38 -8.03 4.57 6.73
CA TYR A 38 -7.28 5.63 6.05
C TYR A 38 -8.07 6.93 5.92
N GLN A 39 -9.38 6.87 5.73
CA GLN A 39 -10.24 8.05 5.77
C GLN A 39 -10.29 8.66 7.17
N GLN A 40 -10.38 7.83 8.22
CA GLN A 40 -10.36 8.30 9.61
C GLN A 40 -9.01 8.95 9.96
N LYS A 41 -7.90 8.33 9.56
CA LYS A 41 -6.54 8.82 9.79
C LYS A 41 -6.30 10.15 9.06
N SER A 42 -6.79 10.29 7.82
CA SER A 42 -6.77 11.55 7.08
C SER A 42 -7.54 12.67 7.81
N ARG A 43 -8.69 12.37 8.40
CA ARG A 43 -9.45 13.35 9.21
C ARG A 43 -8.72 13.71 10.50
N ALA A 44 -8.09 12.76 11.17
CA ALA A 44 -7.33 13.00 12.40
C ALA A 44 -6.10 13.87 12.13
N LEU A 45 -5.37 13.61 11.03
CA LEU A 45 -4.25 14.45 10.57
C LEU A 45 -4.68 15.90 10.32
N LYS A 46 -5.82 16.11 9.66
CA LYS A 46 -6.36 17.46 9.40
C LYS A 46 -6.76 18.21 10.67
N LYS A 47 -7.18 17.48 11.71
CA LYS A 47 -7.56 18.05 13.02
C LYS A 47 -6.39 18.18 13.99
N VAL A 48 -5.19 17.70 13.61
CA VAL A 48 -4.02 17.63 14.49
C VAL A 48 -4.35 16.90 15.80
N ASP A 49 -4.95 15.71 15.67
CA ASP A 49 -5.31 14.84 16.80
C ASP A 49 -4.29 13.68 16.93
N PRO A 50 -3.15 13.89 17.62
CA PRO A 50 -2.08 12.90 17.69
C PRO A 50 -2.50 11.62 18.43
N VAL A 51 -3.34 11.74 19.46
CA VAL A 51 -3.85 10.60 20.24
C VAL A 51 -4.69 9.69 19.35
N ARG A 52 -5.58 10.27 18.52
CA ARG A 52 -6.37 9.48 17.58
C ARG A 52 -5.50 8.85 16.49
N ILE A 53 -4.46 9.54 16.02
CA ILE A 53 -3.53 8.98 15.03
C ILE A 53 -2.81 7.75 15.59
N GLU A 54 -2.35 7.80 16.83
CA GLU A 54 -1.68 6.69 17.50
C GLU A 54 -2.62 5.47 17.68
N GLN A 55 -3.86 5.71 18.12
CA GLN A 55 -4.88 4.65 18.20
C GLN A 55 -5.14 3.99 16.85
N LEU A 56 -5.25 4.79 15.79
CA LEU A 56 -5.48 4.28 14.43
C LEU A 56 -4.26 3.51 13.91
N ALA A 57 -3.04 3.89 14.29
CA ALA A 57 -1.83 3.16 13.90
C ALA A 57 -1.79 1.74 14.47
N ALA A 58 -2.23 1.54 15.72
CA ALA A 58 -2.32 0.20 16.32
C ALA A 58 -3.33 -0.70 15.58
N ILE A 59 -4.48 -0.13 15.16
CA ILE A 59 -5.47 -0.87 14.36
C ILE A 59 -4.92 -1.21 12.97
N GLU A 60 -4.22 -0.26 12.35
CA GLU A 60 -3.58 -0.43 11.04
C GLU A 60 -2.54 -1.55 11.05
N GLU A 61 -1.75 -1.65 12.12
CA GLU A 61 -0.78 -2.72 12.31
C GLU A 61 -1.47 -4.10 12.35
N GLY A 62 -2.56 -4.23 13.12
CA GLY A 62 -3.36 -5.45 13.18
C GLY A 62 -3.90 -5.87 11.81
N LEU A 63 -4.54 -4.95 11.10
CA LEU A 63 -5.09 -5.20 9.76
C LEU A 63 -4.00 -5.54 8.73
N THR A 64 -2.83 -4.91 8.84
CA THR A 64 -1.70 -5.18 7.96
C THR A 64 -1.14 -6.59 8.20
N ASN A 65 -1.05 -7.02 9.46
CA ASN A 65 -0.64 -8.37 9.80
C ASN A 65 -1.62 -9.42 9.24
N GLU A 66 -2.93 -9.22 9.39
CA GLU A 66 -3.94 -10.09 8.79
C GLU A 66 -3.84 -10.15 7.26
N LEU A 67 -3.61 -8.99 6.62
CA LEU A 67 -3.41 -8.92 5.16
C LEU A 67 -2.17 -9.73 4.72
N GLN A 68 -1.07 -9.70 5.49
CA GLN A 68 0.11 -10.51 5.20
C GLN A 68 -0.20 -12.01 5.21
N PHE A 69 -0.98 -12.50 6.18
CA PHE A 69 -1.40 -13.90 6.22
C PHE A 69 -2.25 -14.30 5.00
N ILE A 70 -3.11 -13.40 4.51
CA ILE A 70 -3.88 -13.65 3.28
C ILE A 70 -2.95 -13.71 2.06
N LEU A 71 -1.99 -12.79 1.95
CA LEU A 71 -1.02 -12.77 0.85
C LEU A 71 -0.18 -14.05 0.82
N LEU A 72 0.24 -14.55 1.98
CA LEU A 72 0.94 -15.83 2.10
C LEU A 72 0.07 -17.00 1.60
N ARG A 73 -1.20 -17.06 2.02
CA ARG A 73 -2.15 -18.09 1.53
C ARG A 73 -2.36 -18.01 0.02
N ARG A 74 -2.48 -16.81 -0.54
CA ARG A 74 -2.54 -16.60 -1.99
C ARG A 74 -1.28 -17.10 -2.69
N GLN A 75 -0.11 -16.80 -2.14
CA GLN A 75 1.16 -17.23 -2.73
C GLN A 75 1.27 -18.76 -2.74
N GLN A 76 0.92 -19.41 -1.63
CA GLN A 76 0.89 -20.88 -1.52
C GLN A 76 -0.07 -21.51 -2.53
N LEU A 77 -1.25 -20.92 -2.71
CA LEU A 77 -2.22 -21.36 -3.73
C LEU A 77 -1.61 -21.32 -5.14
N LEU A 78 -0.99 -20.21 -5.51
CA LEU A 78 -0.39 -20.03 -6.84
C LEU A 78 0.82 -20.96 -7.05
N GLN A 79 1.66 -21.14 -6.04
CA GLN A 79 2.78 -22.10 -6.11
C GLN A 79 2.29 -23.54 -6.29
N THR A 80 1.21 -23.91 -5.59
CA THR A 80 0.59 -25.24 -5.72
C THR A 80 0.00 -25.43 -7.13
N ALA A 81 -0.57 -24.38 -7.71
CA ALA A 81 -1.07 -24.40 -9.08
C ALA A 81 0.09 -24.54 -10.10
N GLU A 82 1.18 -23.80 -9.90
CA GLU A 82 2.38 -23.85 -10.76
C GLU A 82 2.99 -25.25 -10.81
N GLN A 83 3.12 -25.91 -9.65
CA GLN A 83 3.61 -27.28 -9.53
C GLN A 83 2.77 -28.30 -10.32
N GLN A 84 1.52 -27.94 -10.63
CA GLN A 84 0.57 -28.76 -11.38
C GLN A 84 0.48 -28.35 -12.85
N GLY A 85 1.35 -27.44 -13.30
CA GLY A 85 1.37 -26.93 -14.67
C GLY A 85 0.25 -25.95 -14.99
N LEU A 86 -0.44 -25.41 -13.97
CA LEU A 86 -1.46 -24.37 -14.16
C LEU A 86 -0.80 -22.97 -14.17
N PRO A 87 -1.43 -21.97 -14.81
CA PRO A 87 -0.99 -20.58 -14.74
C PRO A 87 -0.96 -20.07 -13.30
N ALA A 88 0.17 -19.48 -12.90
CA ALA A 88 0.42 -19.05 -11.53
C ALA A 88 0.75 -17.55 -11.40
N GLY A 89 0.66 -16.76 -12.48
CA GLY A 89 0.95 -15.32 -12.45
C GLY A 89 -0.05 -14.53 -11.59
N SER A 90 -1.33 -14.92 -11.64
CA SER A 90 -2.38 -14.26 -10.87
C SER A 90 -3.61 -15.15 -10.63
N LEU A 91 -4.46 -14.78 -9.66
CA LEU A 91 -5.75 -15.45 -9.46
C LEU A 91 -6.68 -15.30 -10.67
N GLN A 92 -6.52 -14.20 -11.42
CA GLN A 92 -7.29 -13.92 -12.63
C GLN A 92 -6.90 -14.84 -13.78
N GLU A 93 -5.62 -15.21 -13.89
CA GLU A 93 -5.13 -16.22 -14.86
C GLU A 93 -5.45 -17.65 -14.42
N LEU A 94 -5.40 -17.92 -13.11
CA LEU A 94 -5.70 -19.24 -12.56
C LEU A 94 -7.17 -19.63 -12.76
N LEU A 95 -8.10 -18.71 -12.52
CA LEU A 95 -9.54 -18.97 -12.56
C LEU A 95 -10.05 -19.63 -13.86
N PRO A 96 -9.74 -19.13 -15.07
CA PRO A 96 -10.16 -19.78 -16.32
C PRO A 96 -9.46 -21.14 -16.53
N ALA A 97 -8.22 -21.30 -16.05
CA ALA A 97 -7.47 -22.55 -16.17
C ALA A 97 -8.05 -23.69 -15.32
N LEU A 98 -8.85 -23.38 -14.29
CA LEU A 98 -9.58 -24.38 -13.51
C LEU A 98 -10.70 -25.06 -14.30
N GLY A 99 -11.06 -24.56 -15.50
CA GLY A 99 -12.07 -25.17 -16.37
C GLY A 99 -13.47 -25.19 -15.74
N LEU A 100 -13.74 -24.24 -14.85
CA LEU A 100 -15.03 -24.13 -14.17
C LEU A 100 -16.08 -23.59 -15.15
N GLY A 101 -17.31 -24.10 -15.06
CA GLY A 101 -18.42 -23.58 -15.85
C GLY A 101 -18.66 -22.09 -15.59
N ILE A 102 -19.19 -21.39 -16.59
CA ILE A 102 -19.39 -19.92 -16.59
C ILE A 102 -20.12 -19.44 -15.33
N THR A 103 -21.13 -20.20 -14.88
CA THR A 103 -21.95 -19.88 -13.71
C THR A 103 -21.16 -19.76 -12.40
N VAL A 104 -19.99 -20.38 -12.31
CA VAL A 104 -19.11 -20.33 -11.12
C VAL A 104 -17.96 -19.35 -11.34
N SER A 105 -17.39 -19.31 -12.56
CA SER A 105 -16.23 -18.48 -12.85
C SER A 105 -16.57 -16.99 -12.92
N GLU A 106 -17.72 -16.62 -13.50
CA GLU A 106 -18.10 -15.21 -13.70
C GLU A 106 -18.23 -14.41 -12.38
N PRO A 107 -18.99 -14.85 -11.36
CA PRO A 107 -19.08 -14.09 -10.10
C PRO A 107 -17.74 -14.01 -9.37
N LEU A 108 -16.87 -15.02 -9.50
CA LEU A 108 -15.53 -14.98 -8.91
C LEU A 108 -14.61 -14.00 -9.65
N ALA A 109 -14.70 -13.93 -10.98
CA ALA A 109 -13.95 -12.99 -11.78
C ALA A 109 -14.31 -11.54 -11.40
N GLU A 110 -15.60 -11.23 -11.28
CA GLU A 110 -16.06 -9.92 -10.83
C GLU A 110 -15.52 -9.56 -9.44
N ARG A 111 -15.56 -10.51 -8.50
CA ARG A 111 -15.01 -10.30 -7.15
C ARG A 111 -13.50 -10.04 -7.17
N ILE A 112 -12.74 -10.78 -7.98
CA ILE A 112 -11.30 -10.56 -8.16
C ILE A 112 -11.04 -9.15 -8.68
N GLU A 113 -11.80 -8.70 -9.68
CA GLU A 113 -11.65 -7.36 -10.24
C GLU A 113 -11.93 -6.28 -9.18
N VAL A 114 -13.03 -6.41 -8.44
CA VAL A 114 -13.39 -5.46 -7.37
C VAL A 114 -12.30 -5.39 -6.29
N VAL A 115 -11.76 -6.53 -5.88
CA VAL A 115 -10.64 -6.61 -4.91
C VAL A 115 -9.38 -5.95 -5.46
N GLN A 116 -9.11 -6.09 -6.76
CA GLN A 116 -7.97 -5.46 -7.42
C GLN A 116 -8.12 -3.94 -7.49
N GLN A 117 -9.31 -3.44 -7.86
CA GLN A 117 -9.62 -2.01 -7.86
C GLN A 117 -9.48 -1.41 -6.45
N ARG A 118 -9.99 -2.09 -5.41
CA ARG A 118 -9.80 -1.67 -4.01
C ARG A 118 -8.32 -1.64 -3.61
N SER A 119 -7.53 -2.61 -4.07
CA SER A 119 -6.08 -2.64 -3.82
C SER A 119 -5.37 -1.44 -4.43
N GLN A 120 -5.74 -1.05 -5.66
CA GLN A 120 -5.19 0.15 -6.31
C GLN A 120 -5.55 1.41 -5.50
N LYS A 121 -6.79 1.52 -5.04
CA LYS A 121 -7.24 2.63 -4.19
C LYS A 121 -6.48 2.68 -2.85
N LEU A 122 -6.32 1.54 -2.17
CA LEU A 122 -5.55 1.44 -0.94
C LEU A 122 -4.11 1.91 -1.11
N ARG A 123 -3.45 1.50 -2.21
CA ARG A 123 -2.11 1.99 -2.54
C ARG A 123 -2.10 3.50 -2.67
N HIS A 124 -3.02 4.07 -3.45
CA HIS A 124 -3.13 5.51 -3.62
C HIS A 124 -3.28 6.25 -2.28
N GLU A 125 -4.20 5.81 -1.42
CA GLU A 125 -4.43 6.42 -0.10
C GLU A 125 -3.18 6.32 0.79
N SER A 126 -2.49 5.17 0.77
CA SER A 126 -1.23 4.97 1.52
C SER A 126 -0.15 5.95 1.07
N TRP A 127 -0.01 6.17 -0.24
CA TRP A 127 0.92 7.15 -0.80
C TRP A 127 0.59 8.58 -0.36
N VAL A 128 -0.69 8.97 -0.41
CA VAL A 128 -1.14 10.30 0.03
C VAL A 128 -0.79 10.51 1.50
N GLN A 129 -1.07 9.53 2.37
CA GLN A 129 -0.76 9.62 3.78
C GLN A 129 0.74 9.73 4.06
N TRP A 130 1.56 8.97 3.34
CA TRP A 130 3.01 9.06 3.46
C TRP A 130 3.52 10.46 3.09
N ILE A 131 3.05 11.03 1.98
CA ILE A 131 3.42 12.39 1.55
C ILE A 131 3.04 13.43 2.61
N VAL A 132 1.80 13.36 3.13
CA VAL A 132 1.32 14.30 4.17
C VAL A 132 2.17 14.19 5.43
N SER A 133 2.44 12.97 5.89
CA SER A 133 3.23 12.74 7.10
C SER A 133 4.66 13.27 6.94
N GLN A 134 5.29 13.04 5.78
CA GLN A 134 6.63 13.52 5.49
C GLN A 134 6.71 15.05 5.46
N ARG A 135 5.75 15.72 4.81
CA ARG A 135 5.70 17.19 4.77
C ARG A 135 5.45 17.79 6.15
N SER A 136 4.53 17.21 6.92
CA SER A 136 4.27 17.65 8.29
C SER A 136 5.53 17.54 9.16
N PHE A 137 6.25 16.42 9.08
CA PHE A 137 7.51 16.25 9.79
C PHE A 137 8.53 17.33 9.43
N GLN A 138 8.74 17.60 8.14
CA GLN A 138 9.66 18.66 7.69
C GLN A 138 9.30 20.04 8.26
N HIS A 139 8.03 20.40 8.25
CA HIS A 139 7.58 21.69 8.82
C HIS A 139 7.77 21.75 10.33
N TYR A 140 7.51 20.66 11.06
CA TYR A 140 7.77 20.62 12.49
C TYR A 140 9.26 20.73 12.80
N SER A 141 10.13 20.08 12.05
CA SER A 141 11.58 20.24 12.19
C SER A 141 12.02 21.69 11.97
N GLN A 142 11.50 22.36 10.94
CA GLN A 142 11.79 23.78 10.68
C GLN A 142 11.34 24.70 11.82
N ILE A 143 10.16 24.44 12.39
CA ILE A 143 9.65 25.20 13.55
C ILE A 143 10.55 24.96 14.77
N LEU A 144 10.96 23.72 15.02
CA LEU A 144 11.86 23.39 16.12
C LEU A 144 13.23 24.07 15.95
N GLU A 145 13.78 24.11 14.74
CA GLU A 145 15.01 24.86 14.46
C GLU A 145 14.85 26.36 14.72
N LEU A 146 13.74 26.96 14.29
CA LEU A 146 13.43 28.36 14.57
C LEU A 146 13.34 28.65 16.07
N ILE A 147 12.69 27.77 16.84
CA ILE A 147 12.58 27.91 18.30
C ILE A 147 13.96 27.74 18.95
N ALA A 148 14.68 26.68 18.60
CA ALA A 148 15.98 26.35 19.18
C ALA A 148 17.03 27.45 18.96
N HIS A 149 16.95 28.17 17.84
CA HIS A 149 17.87 29.25 17.52
C HIS A 149 17.24 30.64 17.70
N ALA A 150 16.06 30.76 18.31
CA ALA A 150 15.31 32.01 18.48
C ALA A 150 15.15 32.84 17.17
N GLY A 151 15.04 32.16 16.03
CA GLY A 151 14.99 32.77 14.70
C GLY A 151 16.34 33.26 14.16
N GLN A 152 17.44 33.10 14.89
CA GLN A 152 18.79 33.35 14.40
C GLN A 152 19.21 32.18 13.50
N LYS A 153 19.26 32.37 12.19
CA LYS A 153 19.89 31.39 11.30
C LYS A 153 21.33 31.17 11.78
N THR A 154 21.68 29.95 12.19
CA THR A 154 23.07 29.55 12.36
C THR A 154 23.82 29.89 11.07
N PRO A 155 24.82 30.79 11.08
CA PRO A 155 25.51 31.15 9.86
C PRO A 155 26.18 29.88 9.32
N THR A 156 25.73 29.44 8.14
CA THR A 156 26.19 28.21 7.45
C THR A 156 27.67 28.28 7.07
N TYR A 157 28.26 29.47 7.16
CA TYR A 157 29.69 29.65 7.17
C TYR A 157 30.08 29.99 8.60
N SER A 158 30.75 29.06 9.27
CA SER A 158 31.61 29.42 10.38
C SER A 158 32.47 30.58 9.89
N ARG A 159 32.32 31.73 10.54
CA ARG A 159 33.20 32.88 10.38
C ARG A 159 34.56 32.42 10.89
N GLY A 160 35.28 31.70 10.04
CA GLY A 160 36.70 31.51 10.16
C GLY A 160 37.30 32.90 10.25
N GLU A 161 38.04 33.11 11.32
CA GLU A 161 39.02 34.17 11.44
C GLU A 161 39.69 34.41 10.09
N ASN A 162 39.81 35.68 9.70
CA ASN A 162 40.54 36.25 8.54
C ASN A 162 39.67 36.99 7.50
N GLU A 163 39.00 38.07 7.93
CA GLU A 163 38.72 39.22 7.04
C GLU A 163 39.84 40.26 7.21
N SER A 164 41.00 39.96 6.64
CA SER A 164 42.04 40.93 6.31
C SER A 164 42.63 40.50 4.97
N GLY A 165 41.90 40.78 3.89
CA GLY A 165 42.26 40.29 2.56
C GLY A 165 41.30 40.79 1.49
N SER A 166 41.44 42.07 1.15
CA SER A 166 41.13 42.67 -0.16
C SER A 166 40.27 41.83 -1.12
N GLY A 167 38.95 42.00 -1.04
CA GLY A 167 37.99 41.56 -2.06
C GLY A 167 38.02 42.41 -3.33
N GLY A 168 39.19 42.83 -3.80
CA GLY A 168 39.33 43.87 -4.84
C GLY A 168 40.53 43.72 -5.78
N ALA A 169 40.91 42.49 -6.16
CA ALA A 169 42.08 42.29 -7.04
C ALA A 169 41.86 41.36 -8.25
N ILE A 170 40.62 41.00 -8.61
CA ILE A 170 40.36 40.12 -9.77
C ILE A 170 39.56 40.83 -10.88
N PHE A 171 38.91 41.95 -10.60
CA PHE A 171 38.20 42.72 -11.60
C PHE A 171 38.66 44.18 -11.54
N ASP A 172 39.36 44.59 -12.61
CA ASP A 172 39.44 45.96 -13.12
C ASP A 172 40.64 46.85 -12.71
N ALA A 173 41.67 46.86 -13.57
CA ALA A 173 42.50 48.05 -13.86
C ALA A 173 43.40 47.79 -15.10
N SER A 174 42.82 47.90 -16.30
CA SER A 174 43.56 48.27 -17.52
C SER A 174 42.60 48.74 -18.62
N ALA A 175 42.23 50.02 -18.59
CA ALA A 175 41.93 50.90 -19.72
C ALA A 175 41.87 52.36 -19.24
#